data_AF-A0AAV4ETY7-F1
#
_entry.id   AF-A0AAV4ETY7-F1
#
_cell.length_a   1.000
_cell.length_b   1.000
_cell.length_c   1.000
_cell.angle_alpha   90.00
_cell.angle_beta   90.00
_cell.angle_gamma   90.00
#
_symmetry.space_group_name_H-M   'P 1'
#
loop_
_entity.id
_entity.type
_entity.pdbx_description
1 polymer ?
#
loop_
_entity_poly.entity_id
_entity_poly.type
_entity_poly.pdbx_seq_one_letter_code
_entity_poly.pdbx_strand_id
1 'polypeptide(L)'
;MADLLREWNVTPFFRAAYRPSGNGIVERHHRTIKALSERGRILPPRAVFWYNMSPRNGQLDTTIPYKSVHCYESRHLAVEVGGDSSDEQAYVKVADEVWVKRTEQSAHSNGPEARSQG
;
A
#
# COMPACT_ATOMS: atom_id res chain seq x y z
N MET A 1 22.31 -0.92 -5.56
CA MET A 1 20.91 -0.96 -5.06
C MET A 1 20.39 -2.38 -4.96
N ALA A 2 20.54 -3.21 -6.01
CA ALA A 2 20.11 -4.61 -5.97
C ALA A 2 20.79 -5.41 -4.84
N ASP A 3 22.10 -5.21 -4.61
CA ASP A 3 22.80 -5.89 -3.51
C ASP A 3 22.31 -5.49 -2.12
N LEU A 4 22.04 -4.19 -1.91
CA LEU A 4 21.46 -3.69 -0.65
C LEU A 4 20.07 -4.28 -0.40
N LEU A 5 19.21 -4.29 -1.43
CA LEU A 5 17.87 -4.85 -1.32
C LEU A 5 17.90 -6.35 -1.05
N ARG A 6 18.84 -7.08 -1.67
CA ARG A 6 19.05 -8.51 -1.44
C ARG A 6 19.55 -8.79 -0.03
N GLU A 7 20.52 -8.02 0.47
CA GLU A 7 21.04 -8.14 1.83
C GLU A 7 19.94 -7.91 2.88
N TRP A 8 19.01 -6.98 2.60
CA TRP A 8 17.88 -6.68 3.48
C TRP A 8 16.64 -7.55 3.20
N ASN A 9 16.72 -8.53 2.29
CA ASN A 9 15.61 -9.37 1.86
C ASN A 9 14.36 -8.59 1.42
N VAL A 10 14.54 -7.49 0.68
CA VAL A 10 13.47 -6.62 0.17
C VAL A 10 13.28 -6.82 -1.33
N THR A 11 12.06 -7.17 -1.76
CA THR A 11 11.71 -7.31 -3.18
C THR A 11 11.17 -5.98 -3.75
N PRO A 12 11.86 -5.34 -4.72
CA PRO A 12 11.36 -4.11 -5.31
C PRO A 12 10.23 -4.38 -6.31
N PHE A 13 9.15 -3.60 -6.20
CA PHE A 13 8.05 -3.61 -7.17
C PHE A 13 8.05 -2.31 -7.98
N PHE A 14 8.34 -2.42 -9.29
CA PHE A 14 8.34 -1.28 -10.19
C PHE A 14 7.04 -1.20 -10.99
N ARG A 15 6.54 0.02 -11.20
CA ARG A 15 5.47 0.30 -12.17
C ARG A 15 6.02 0.96 -13.43
N ALA A 16 5.26 0.88 -14.51
CA ALA A 16 5.60 1.49 -15.78
C ALA A 16 5.86 3.01 -15.63
N ALA A 17 6.96 3.47 -16.23
CA ALA A 17 7.50 4.84 -16.06
C ALA A 17 6.51 5.97 -16.40
N TYR A 18 5.46 5.69 -17.18
CA TYR A 18 4.50 6.68 -17.68
C TYR A 18 3.06 6.44 -17.22
N ARG A 19 2.86 5.60 -16.19
CA ARG A 19 1.55 5.35 -15.59
C ARG A 19 1.52 5.95 -14.19
N PRO A 20 0.98 7.17 -13.99
CA PRO A 20 0.92 7.80 -12.66
C PRO A 20 -0.03 7.07 -11.69
N SER A 21 -0.86 6.15 -12.20
CA SER A 21 -1.77 5.36 -11.37
C SER A 21 -1.02 4.28 -10.56
N GLY A 22 -0.85 4.56 -9.27
CA GLY A 22 -0.30 3.62 -8.30
C GLY A 22 0.37 4.31 -7.11
N ASN A 23 0.99 5.47 -7.34
CA ASN A 23 1.73 6.20 -6.31
C ASN A 23 0.90 7.29 -5.64
N GLY A 24 -0.39 7.38 -5.96
CA GLY A 24 -1.26 8.47 -5.49
C GLY A 24 -1.36 8.57 -3.96
N ILE A 25 -1.19 7.47 -3.22
CA ILE A 25 -1.12 7.51 -1.74
C ILE A 25 0.13 8.28 -1.30
N VAL A 26 1.30 7.84 -1.77
CA VAL A 26 2.60 8.49 -1.48
C VAL A 26 2.58 9.96 -1.90
N GLU A 27 2.05 10.27 -3.08
CA GLU A 27 1.96 11.64 -3.58
C GLU A 27 1.07 12.54 -2.71
N ARG A 28 -0.07 12.03 -2.22
CA ARG A 28 -0.94 12.78 -1.29
C ARG A 28 -0.24 13.05 0.04
N HIS A 29 0.51 12.08 0.57
CA HIS A 29 1.32 12.27 1.78
C HIS A 29 2.40 13.34 1.55
N HIS A 30 3.17 13.24 0.47
CA HIS A 30 4.19 14.22 0.12
C HIS A 30 3.63 15.63 -0.01
N ARG A 31 2.49 15.81 -0.70
CA ARG A 31 1.84 17.11 -0.83
C ARG A 31 1.47 17.71 0.53
N THR A 32 0.95 16.87 1.44
CA THR A 32 0.54 17.32 2.78
C THR A 32 1.75 17.73 3.62
N ILE A 33 2.81 16.93 3.63
CA ILE A 33 4.04 17.22 4.39
C ILE A 33 4.72 18.48 3.86
N LYS A 34 4.83 18.64 2.53
CA LYS A 34 5.38 19.86 1.91
C LYS A 34 4.56 21.09 2.28
N ALA A 35 3.23 21.00 2.19
CA ALA A 35 2.35 22.10 2.57
C ALA A 35 2.47 22.45 4.07
N LEU A 36 2.64 21.47 4.94
CA LEU A 36 2.83 21.67 6.38
C LEU A 36 4.18 22.34 6.68
N SER A 37 5.25 21.90 6.02
CA SER A 37 6.59 22.47 6.14
C SER A 37 6.60 23.95 5.75
N GLU A 38 6.00 24.27 4.60
CA GLU A 38 5.91 25.65 4.09
C GLU A 38 5.05 26.55 4.99
N ARG A 39 3.83 26.12 5.31
CA ARG A 39 2.89 26.91 6.13
C ARG A 39 3.38 27.12 7.55
N GLY A 40 4.02 26.11 8.13
CA GLY A 40 4.58 26.19 9.48
C GLY A 40 5.95 26.86 9.53
N ARG A 41 6.59 27.15 8.39
CA ARG A 41 8.00 27.57 8.31
C ARG A 41 8.92 26.65 9.12
N ILE A 42 8.66 25.35 9.04
CA ILE A 42 9.42 24.31 9.75
C ILE A 42 10.16 23.41 8.78
N LEU A 43 11.26 22.84 9.25
CA LEU A 43 12.03 21.88 8.46
C LEU A 43 11.20 20.63 8.12
N PRO A 44 11.44 20.00 6.95
CA PRO A 44 10.69 18.81 6.54
C PRO A 44 10.64 17.67 7.58
N PRO A 45 11.72 17.34 8.33
CA PRO A 45 11.65 16.30 9.36
C PRO A 45 10.65 16.63 10.49
N ARG A 46 10.55 17.92 10.86
CA ARG A 46 9.60 18.38 11.87
C ARG A 46 8.16 18.34 11.34
N ALA A 47 7.96 18.63 10.06
CA ALA A 47 6.67 18.45 9.42
C ALA A 47 6.24 16.97 9.38
N VAL A 48 7.16 16.05 9.08
CA VAL A 48 6.90 14.60 9.13
C VAL A 48 6.50 14.15 10.54
N PHE A 49 7.21 14.63 11.56
CA PHE A 49 6.87 14.32 12.96
C PHE A 49 5.42 14.72 13.29
N TRP A 50 5.04 15.98 13.03
CA TRP A 50 3.69 16.45 13.31
C TRP A 50 2.64 15.76 12.44
N TYR A 51 2.96 15.46 11.19
CA TYR A 51 2.07 14.71 10.31
C TYR A 51 1.72 13.31 10.86
N ASN A 52 2.69 12.62 11.46
CA ASN A 52 2.49 11.28 12.01
C ASN A 52 1.85 11.27 13.40
N MET A 53 2.14 12.30 14.22
CA MET A 53 1.77 12.33 15.64
C MET A 53 0.50 13.14 15.94
N SER A 54 0.12 14.09 15.09
CA SER A 54 -1.04 14.93 15.35
C SER A 54 -2.28 14.45 14.59
N PRO A 55 -3.43 14.32 15.26
CA PRO A 55 -4.69 14.10 14.57
C PRO A 55 -5.00 15.29 13.67
N ARG A 56 -5.47 15.00 12.46
CA ARG A 56 -5.98 16.01 11.54
C ARG A 56 -7.32 16.54 12.05
N ASN A 57 -7.75 17.71 11.58
CA ASN A 57 -9.05 18.24 11.97
C ASN A 57 -10.18 17.25 11.62
N GLY A 58 -11.00 16.88 12.61
CA GLY A 58 -12.06 15.87 12.50
C GLY A 58 -11.58 14.41 12.50
N GLN A 59 -10.28 14.16 12.61
CA GLN A 59 -9.71 12.82 12.70
C GLN A 59 -9.61 12.39 14.17
N LEU A 60 -9.98 11.14 14.45
CA LEU A 60 -9.82 10.57 15.78
C LEU A 60 -8.35 10.33 16.09
N ASP A 61 -7.95 10.58 17.33
CA ASP A 61 -6.57 10.36 17.80
C ASP A 61 -6.13 8.89 17.66
N THR A 62 -7.06 7.94 17.63
CA THR A 62 -6.77 6.51 17.38
C THR A 62 -6.36 6.20 15.93
N THR A 63 -6.64 7.09 14.99
CA THR A 63 -6.43 6.86 13.55
C THR A 63 -5.21 7.56 12.98
N ILE A 64 -4.37 8.17 13.83
CA ILE A 64 -3.14 8.82 13.38
C ILE A 64 -2.16 7.81 12.75
N PRO A 65 -1.36 8.22 11.75
CA PRO A 65 -0.44 7.30 11.07
C PRO A 65 0.48 6.54 12.03
N TYR A 66 0.98 7.22 13.07
CA TYR A 66 1.83 6.59 14.07
C TYR A 66 1.16 5.38 14.74
N LYS A 67 -0.09 5.52 15.16
CA LYS A 67 -0.82 4.42 15.82
C LYS A 67 -1.13 3.27 14.88
N SER A 68 -1.38 3.54 13.59
CA SER A 68 -1.58 2.46 12.62
C SER A 68 -0.34 1.58 12.41
N VAL A 69 0.88 2.13 12.62
CA VAL A 69 2.14 1.40 12.46
C VAL A 69 2.59 0.77 13.78
N HIS A 70 2.39 1.47 14.90
CA HIS A 70 2.85 1.08 16.23
C HIS A 70 1.73 0.57 17.14
N CYS A 71 0.68 -0.03 16.58
CA CYS A 71 -0.30 -0.79 17.35
C CYS A 71 0.37 -2.03 17.95
N TYR A 72 1.02 -1.86 19.10
CA TYR A 72 1.45 -2.96 19.95
C TYR A 72 0.21 -3.44 20.73
N GLU A 73 -0.60 -4.33 20.13
CA GLU A 73 -1.14 -5.41 20.96
C GLU A 73 0.08 -6.20 21.39
N SER A 74 0.37 -6.16 22.69
CA SER A 74 1.57 -6.70 23.34
C SER A 74 2.09 -7.98 22.68
N ARG A 75 3.12 -7.89 21.84
CA ARG A 75 3.93 -9.06 21.47
C ARG A 75 4.80 -9.38 22.67
N HIS A 76 4.33 -10.29 23.53
CA HIS A 76 5.08 -10.76 24.68
C HIS A 76 6.36 -11.46 24.16
N LEU A 77 7.54 -10.90 24.45
CA LEU A 77 8.86 -11.36 23.98
C LEU A 77 9.27 -12.78 24.44
N ALA A 78 8.37 -13.51 25.11
CA ALA A 78 8.62 -14.86 25.62
C ALA A 78 8.10 -15.97 24.69
N VAL A 79 7.47 -15.61 23.56
CA VAL A 79 7.10 -16.57 22.52
C VAL A 79 8.27 -16.65 21.56
N GLU A 80 8.99 -17.77 21.57
CA GLU A 80 9.87 -18.11 20.45
C GLU A 80 9.06 -18.00 19.17
N VAL A 81 9.48 -17.13 18.26
CA VAL A 81 8.91 -17.07 16.92
C VAL A 81 9.35 -18.34 16.21
N GLY A 82 8.61 -19.42 16.44
CA GLY A 82 8.54 -20.53 15.50
C GLY A 82 8.22 -19.92 14.15
N GLY A 83 9.03 -20.22 13.15
CA GLY A 83 8.99 -19.53 11.86
C GLY A 83 7.55 -19.43 11.35
N ASP A 84 7.04 -18.20 11.27
CA ASP A 84 5.78 -17.88 10.60
C ASP A 84 6.02 -18.03 9.09
N SER A 85 6.11 -19.28 8.64
CA SER A 85 5.70 -19.68 7.30
C SER A 85 4.20 -19.91 7.34
N SER A 86 3.45 -18.83 7.50
CA SER A 86 2.08 -18.78 7.02
C SER A 86 1.80 -17.36 6.57
N ASP A 87 1.80 -17.18 5.26
CA ASP A 87 0.77 -16.40 4.60
C ASP A 87 -0.59 -16.87 5.16
N GLU A 88 -0.96 -16.43 6.36
CA GLU A 88 -2.34 -16.48 6.80
C GLU A 88 -3.07 -15.52 5.86
N GLN A 89 -3.52 -16.07 4.73
CA GLN A 89 -4.45 -15.43 3.84
C GLN A 89 -5.62 -14.98 4.70
N ALA A 90 -5.66 -13.66 4.96
CA ALA A 90 -6.78 -13.03 5.62
C ALA A 90 -8.05 -13.53 4.91
N TYR A 91 -8.82 -14.36 5.61
CA TYR A 91 -10.00 -14.96 5.02
C TYR A 91 -11.02 -13.84 4.83
N VAL A 92 -11.40 -13.59 3.58
CA VAL A 92 -12.48 -12.66 3.28
C VAL A 92 -13.77 -13.39 3.60
N LYS A 93 -14.51 -12.95 4.62
CA LYS A 93 -15.90 -13.38 4.80
C LYS A 93 -16.69 -12.88 3.60
N VAL A 94 -17.50 -13.75 3.00
CA VAL A 94 -18.44 -13.35 1.94
C VAL A 94 -19.33 -12.25 2.51
N ALA A 95 -19.24 -11.06 1.91
CA ALA A 95 -20.02 -9.89 2.24
C ALA A 95 -21.11 -9.68 1.18
N ASP A 96 -21.61 -8.46 1.04
CA ASP A 96 -22.69 -8.13 0.10
C ASP A 96 -22.25 -8.29 -1.36
N GLU A 97 -23.23 -8.63 -2.21
CA GLU A 97 -23.04 -8.72 -3.65
C GLU A 97 -22.77 -7.32 -4.24
N VAL A 98 -21.62 -7.16 -4.90
CA VAL A 98 -21.19 -5.90 -5.52
C VAL A 98 -20.98 -6.06 -7.01
N TRP A 99 -21.50 -5.12 -7.80
CA TRP A 99 -21.26 -5.07 -9.23
C TRP A 99 -19.88 -4.48 -9.52
N VAL A 100 -18.98 -5.30 -10.07
CA VAL A 100 -17.65 -4.85 -10.50
C VAL A 100 -17.65 -4.67 -12.02
N LYS A 101 -17.32 -3.46 -12.49
CA LYS A 101 -17.11 -3.22 -13.92
C LYS A 101 -15.90 -4.04 -14.38
N ARG A 102 -16.12 -5.03 -15.25
CA ARG A 102 -15.02 -5.78 -15.87
C ARG A 102 -14.15 -4.82 -16.65
N THR A 103 -12.85 -4.85 -16.35
CA THR A 103 -11.87 -4.10 -17.12
C THR A 103 -11.54 -4.95 -18.34
N GLU A 104 -11.91 -4.50 -19.53
CA GLU A 104 -11.53 -5.17 -20.77
C GLU A 104 -10.00 -5.07 -20.95
N GLN A 105 -9.27 -6.04 -20.42
CA GLN A 105 -7.93 -6.32 -20.90
C GLN A 105 -8.09 -7.13 -22.19
N SER A 106 -7.82 -6.46 -23.30
CA SER A 106 -7.77 -6.97 -24.68
C SER A 106 -7.39 -8.45 -24.75
N ALA A 107 -8.38 -9.29 -25.04
CA ALA A 107 -8.18 -10.67 -25.46
C ALA A 107 -7.42 -10.67 -26.79
N HIS A 108 -6.13 -10.99 -26.75
CA HIS A 108 -5.43 -11.56 -27.89
C HIS A 108 -5.33 -13.07 -27.66
N SER A 109 -6.33 -13.81 -28.15
CA SER A 109 -6.12 -15.21 -28.53
C SER A 109 -7.28 -15.69 -29.41
N ASN A 110 -6.92 -15.86 -30.69
CA ASN A 110 -7.42 -16.84 -31.66
C ASN A 110 -8.86 -16.68 -32.16
N GLY A 111 -8.97 -16.17 -33.40
CA GLY A 111 -10.19 -16.27 -34.20
C GLY A 111 -10.52 -17.74 -34.52
N PRO A 112 -11.82 -18.06 -34.75
CA PRO A 112 -12.21 -19.42 -35.05
C PRO A 112 -11.82 -19.79 -36.49
N GLU A 113 -11.11 -20.91 -36.65
CA GLU A 113 -11.02 -21.63 -37.93
C GLU A 113 -12.44 -21.96 -38.41
N ALA A 114 -12.83 -21.36 -39.53
CA ALA A 114 -14.05 -21.72 -40.24
C ALA A 114 -13.87 -23.11 -40.87
N ARG A 115 -14.70 -24.06 -40.44
CA ARG A 115 -14.89 -25.35 -41.08
C ARG A 115 -15.24 -25.18 -42.57
N SER A 116 -14.47 -25.80 -43.46
CA SER A 116 -14.97 -26.26 -44.77
C SER A 116 -14.66 -27.76 -44.92
N GLN A 117 -15.67 -28.59 -44.75
CA GLN A 117 -15.84 -29.88 -45.44
C GLN A 117 -17.28 -29.80 -45.95
N GLY A 118 -17.55 -29.87 -47.25
CA GLY A 118 -17.14 -30.94 -48.15
C GLY A 118 -18.42 -31.68 -48.50
#